data_AF-A0A914ASY6-F1
#
_entry.id   AF-A0A914ASY6-F1
#
_cell.length_a   1.000
_cell.length_b   1.000
_cell.length_c   1.000
_cell.angle_alpha   90.00
_cell.angle_beta   90.00
_cell.angle_gamma   90.00
#
_symmetry.space_group_name_H-M   'P 1'
#
loop_
_entity.id
_entity.type
_entity.pdbx_description
1 polymer ?
#
loop_
_entity_poly.entity_id
_entity_poly.type
_entity_poly.pdbx_seq_one_letter_code
_entity_poly.pdbx_strand_id
1 'polypeptide(L)'
;MSPLVLFVVILQLVLITLAHDQGENTCLPSEKCPLSWKQWRDSCYRFTPTVHSWFAAREACLQLGGNLAAPRSQEENDFFWEFGKEEITSTVQKFWINCDDLKTNGQWFCEGESVDDPGAFLNWAANEPNHLPSEQCAAVVIDQQGR
;
A
#
# COMPACT_ATOMS: atom_id res chain seq x y z
N MET A 1 8.60 -56.01 -32.12
CA MET A 1 9.21 -55.24 -31.02
C MET A 1 9.79 -56.25 -30.03
N SER A 2 11.09 -56.18 -29.73
CA SER A 2 11.73 -57.16 -28.83
C SER A 2 11.19 -57.00 -27.40
N PRO A 3 11.04 -58.09 -26.61
CA PRO A 3 10.64 -58.02 -25.21
C PRO A 3 11.52 -57.05 -24.39
N LEU A 4 12.80 -56.95 -24.76
CA LEU A 4 13.76 -56.02 -24.16
C LEU A 4 13.40 -54.56 -24.45
N VAL A 5 12.92 -54.25 -25.65
CA VAL A 5 12.52 -52.89 -26.03
C VAL A 5 11.26 -52.47 -25.28
N LEU A 6 10.29 -53.39 -25.15
CA LEU A 6 9.07 -53.14 -24.38
C LEU A 6 9.36 -52.94 -22.89
N PHE A 7 10.28 -53.73 -22.32
CA PHE A 7 10.70 -53.60 -20.93
C PHE A 7 11.39 -52.25 -20.66
N VAL A 8 12.27 -51.80 -21.56
CA VAL A 8 12.93 -50.48 -21.44
C VAL A 8 11.91 -49.35 -21.53
N VAL A 9 10.93 -49.42 -22.44
CA VAL A 9 9.87 -48.39 -22.56
C VAL A 9 9.00 -48.34 -21.31
N ILE A 10 8.58 -49.49 -20.77
CA ILE A 10 7.79 -49.54 -19.54
C ILE A 10 8.61 -49.01 -18.36
N LEU A 11 9.89 -49.38 -18.23
CA LEU A 11 10.76 -48.89 -17.16
C LEU A 11 10.96 -47.37 -17.25
N GLN A 12 11.14 -46.82 -18.46
CA GLN A 12 11.25 -45.37 -18.68
C GLN A 12 9.94 -44.65 -18.33
N LEU A 13 8.77 -45.17 -18.72
CA LEU A 13 7.47 -44.58 -18.37
C LEU A 13 7.17 -44.66 -16.87
N VAL A 14 7.58 -45.74 -16.20
CA VAL A 14 7.49 -45.89 -14.74
C VAL A 14 8.43 -44.92 -14.04
N LEU A 15 9.68 -44.76 -14.52
CA LEU A 15 10.61 -43.77 -13.98
C LEU A 15 10.11 -42.33 -14.18
N ILE A 16 9.51 -42.03 -15.34
CA ILE A 16 8.91 -40.72 -15.63
C ILE A 16 7.72 -40.46 -14.71
N THR A 17 6.83 -41.42 -14.50
CA THR A 17 5.68 -41.25 -13.58
C THR A 17 6.09 -41.15 -12.11
N LEU A 18 7.12 -41.89 -11.67
CA LEU A 18 7.72 -41.74 -10.34
C LEU A 18 8.46 -40.38 -10.16
N ALA A 19 8.99 -39.81 -11.24
CA ALA A 19 9.60 -38.48 -11.23
C ALA A 19 8.58 -37.33 -11.31
N HIS A 20 7.33 -37.59 -11.71
CA HIS A 20 6.26 -36.59 -11.81
C HIS A 20 5.48 -36.36 -10.51
N ASP A 21 5.81 -37.06 -9.41
CA ASP A 21 5.28 -36.72 -8.08
C ASP A 21 6.14 -35.67 -7.37
N GLN A 22 6.50 -34.60 -8.09
CA GLN A 22 6.87 -33.35 -7.42
C GLN A 22 5.56 -32.63 -7.10
N GLY A 23 4.83 -33.16 -6.12
CA GLY A 23 4.00 -32.34 -5.26
C GLY A 23 4.94 -31.35 -4.58
N GLU A 24 5.21 -30.24 -5.27
CA GLU A 24 5.99 -29.13 -4.77
C GLU A 24 5.18 -28.48 -3.65
N ASN A 25 5.28 -29.04 -2.45
CA ASN A 25 4.94 -28.39 -1.19
C ASN A 25 5.99 -27.31 -0.91
N THR A 26 6.12 -26.35 -1.82
CA THR A 26 6.72 -25.08 -1.46
C THR A 26 5.77 -24.47 -0.45
N CYS A 27 6.23 -24.34 0.79
CA CYS A 27 5.79 -23.25 1.64
C CYS A 27 6.23 -21.96 0.95
N LEU A 28 5.55 -21.58 -0.14
CA LEU A 28 5.65 -20.24 -0.68
C LEU A 28 5.35 -19.33 0.51
N PRO A 29 6.20 -18.31 0.78
CA PRO A 29 5.79 -17.27 1.69
C PRO A 29 4.41 -16.83 1.21
N SER A 30 3.39 -16.96 2.06
CA SER A 30 2.13 -16.27 1.81
C SER A 30 2.53 -14.84 1.51
N GLU A 31 2.31 -14.37 0.28
CA GLU A 31 2.42 -12.95 0.03
C GLU A 31 1.44 -12.30 0.99
N LYS A 32 1.96 -11.57 1.98
CA LYS A 32 1.14 -10.95 3.02
C LYS A 32 0.26 -9.84 2.44
N CYS A 33 0.64 -9.32 1.27
CA CYS A 33 -0.09 -8.30 0.54
C CYS A 33 -0.45 -8.78 -0.87
N PRO A 34 -1.56 -8.29 -1.46
CA PRO A 34 -1.89 -8.59 -2.85
C PRO A 34 -0.83 -8.06 -3.83
N LEU A 35 -0.82 -8.59 -5.05
CA LEU A 35 0.06 -8.11 -6.12
C LEU A 35 -0.05 -6.59 -6.31
N SER A 36 1.10 -5.93 -6.49
CA SER A 36 1.24 -4.47 -6.61
C SER A 36 0.90 -3.67 -5.35
N TRP A 37 0.87 -4.31 -4.17
CA TRP A 37 0.85 -3.64 -2.88
C TRP A 37 2.20 -3.82 -2.18
N LYS A 38 2.70 -2.74 -1.56
CA LYS A 38 3.92 -2.72 -0.77
C LYS A 38 3.57 -3.00 0.69
N GLN A 39 4.18 -4.02 1.26
CA GLN A 39 4.00 -4.33 2.68
C GLN A 39 4.84 -3.37 3.53
N TRP A 40 4.25 -2.84 4.60
CA TRP A 40 4.99 -2.23 5.70
C TRP A 40 4.38 -2.71 7.03
N ARG A 41 5.20 -3.39 7.83
CA ARG A 41 4.78 -4.13 9.04
C ARG A 41 3.61 -5.07 8.72
N ASP A 42 2.46 -4.86 9.37
CA ASP A 42 1.27 -5.71 9.23
C ASP A 42 0.22 -5.12 8.27
N SER A 43 0.58 -4.06 7.55
CA SER A 43 -0.30 -3.34 6.62
C SER A 43 0.22 -3.38 5.19
N CYS A 44 -0.69 -3.20 4.24
CA CYS A 44 -0.41 -3.18 2.81
C CYS A 44 -0.78 -1.81 2.23
N TYR A 45 0.13 -1.21 1.49
CA TYR A 45 -0.02 0.13 0.92
C TYR A 45 0.14 0.07 -0.59
N ARG A 46 -0.60 0.90 -1.31
CA ARG A 46 -0.48 1.03 -2.75
C ARG A 46 -0.58 2.49 -3.13
N PHE A 47 0.36 2.91 -3.95
CA PHE A 47 0.33 4.24 -4.52
C PHE A 47 -0.57 4.26 -5.76
N THR A 48 -1.45 5.25 -5.85
CA THR A 48 -2.32 5.44 -7.02
C THR A 48 -1.85 6.69 -7.78
N PRO A 49 -1.42 6.58 -9.04
CA PRO A 49 -0.80 7.68 -9.79
C PRO A 49 -1.78 8.76 -10.28
N THR A 50 -2.94 8.94 -9.67
CA THR A 50 -4.03 9.76 -10.21
C THR A 50 -4.11 11.15 -9.59
N VAL A 51 -4.05 12.18 -10.44
CA VAL A 51 -4.10 13.60 -10.08
C VAL A 51 -5.55 14.07 -9.97
N HIS A 52 -6.16 13.94 -8.80
CA HIS A 52 -7.48 14.51 -8.56
C HIS A 52 -7.64 15.02 -7.11
N SER A 53 -8.78 15.67 -6.85
CA SER A 53 -9.20 16.08 -5.51
C SER A 53 -9.13 14.94 -4.51
N TRP A 54 -9.08 15.28 -3.22
CA TRP A 54 -9.06 14.30 -2.13
C TRP A 54 -10.18 13.24 -2.26
N PHE A 55 -11.39 13.66 -2.62
CA PHE A 55 -12.53 12.75 -2.82
C PHE A 55 -12.30 11.71 -3.91
N ALA A 56 -11.71 12.10 -5.04
CA ALA A 56 -11.43 11.18 -6.14
C ALA A 56 -10.28 10.22 -5.80
N ALA A 57 -9.27 10.67 -5.05
CA ALA A 57 -8.22 9.81 -4.54
C ALA A 57 -8.78 8.76 -3.58
N ARG A 58 -9.67 9.17 -2.65
CA ARG A 58 -10.36 8.26 -1.75
C ARG A 58 -11.20 7.23 -2.48
N GLU A 59 -11.98 7.65 -3.47
CA GLU A 59 -12.80 6.74 -4.28
C GLU A 59 -11.93 5.71 -5.03
N ALA A 60 -10.78 6.14 -5.58
CA ALA A 60 -9.85 5.22 -6.23
C ALA A 60 -9.29 4.17 -5.26
N CYS A 61 -8.95 4.56 -4.03
CA CYS A 61 -8.49 3.60 -3.00
C CYS A 61 -9.60 2.63 -2.59
N LEU A 62 -10.85 3.10 -2.47
CA LEU A 62 -12.01 2.26 -2.15
C LEU A 62 -12.26 1.20 -3.25
N GLN A 63 -12.15 1.59 -4.52
CA GLN A 63 -12.31 0.66 -5.66
C GLN A 63 -11.24 -0.44 -5.71
N LEU A 64 -10.07 -0.20 -5.10
CA LEU A 64 -8.99 -1.19 -4.98
C LEU A 64 -9.15 -2.10 -3.75
N GLY A 65 -10.22 -1.94 -2.97
CA GLY A 65 -10.46 -2.70 -1.74
C GLY A 65 -9.70 -2.18 -0.52
N GLY A 66 -9.16 -0.96 -0.60
CA GLY A 66 -8.52 -0.26 0.52
C GLY A 66 -9.26 1.04 0.86
N ASN A 67 -8.53 2.00 1.45
CA ASN A 67 -8.96 3.37 1.66
C ASN A 67 -7.70 4.27 1.57
N LEU A 68 -7.85 5.60 1.59
CA LEU A 68 -6.69 6.44 1.85
C LEU A 68 -6.06 6.01 3.19
N ALA A 69 -4.74 6.10 3.27
CA ALA A 69 -4.01 5.78 4.49
C ALA A 69 -3.74 7.06 5.29
N ALA A 70 -3.67 6.95 6.62
CA ALA A 70 -3.12 7.99 7.49
C ALA A 70 -1.95 7.41 8.29
N PRO A 71 -0.82 8.14 8.42
CA PRO A 71 0.29 7.68 9.25
C PRO A 71 -0.11 7.70 10.73
N ARG A 72 0.25 6.65 11.46
CA ARG A 72 -0.01 6.50 12.91
C ARG A 72 1.25 6.65 13.76
N SER A 73 2.40 6.81 13.12
CA SER A 73 3.67 7.08 13.79
C SER A 73 4.64 7.79 12.85
N GLN A 74 5.74 8.33 13.40
CA GLN A 74 6.78 8.95 12.60
C GLN A 74 7.39 7.95 11.61
N GLU A 75 7.60 6.70 12.01
CA GLU A 75 8.19 5.69 11.13
C GLU A 75 7.26 5.31 9.97
N GLU A 76 5.94 5.35 10.18
CA GLU A 76 4.96 5.14 9.11
C GLU A 76 4.94 6.33 8.15
N ASN A 77 5.02 7.56 8.69
CA ASN A 77 5.12 8.77 7.90
C ASN A 77 6.40 8.80 7.04
N ASP A 78 7.55 8.41 7.61
CA ASP A 78 8.82 8.32 6.88
C ASP A 78 8.74 7.27 5.77
N PHE A 79 8.08 6.14 6.03
CA PHE A 79 7.78 5.14 5.00
C PHE A 79 6.90 5.70 3.88
N PHE A 80 5.85 6.47 4.21
CA PHE A 80 4.98 7.11 3.22
C PHE A 80 5.76 8.11 2.36
N TRP A 81 6.63 8.90 2.98
CA TRP A 81 7.48 9.86 2.29
C TRP A 81 8.45 9.19 1.32
N GLU A 82 9.17 8.15 1.76
CA GLU A 82 10.08 7.40 0.89
C GLU A 82 9.33 6.69 -0.24
N PHE A 83 8.19 6.06 0.08
CA PHE A 83 7.39 5.38 -0.95
C PHE A 83 6.83 6.38 -1.96
N GLY A 84 6.37 7.54 -1.51
CA GLY A 84 5.91 8.62 -2.39
C GLY A 84 7.03 9.18 -3.27
N LYS A 85 8.27 9.31 -2.77
CA LYS A 85 9.44 9.71 -3.58
C LYS A 85 9.76 8.73 -4.70
N GLU A 86 9.58 7.44 -4.46
CA GLU A 86 9.80 6.39 -5.46
C GLU A 86 8.71 6.41 -6.55
N GLU A 87 7.46 6.65 -6.17
CA GLU A 87 6.30 6.50 -7.05
C GLU A 87 5.86 7.80 -7.75
N ILE A 88 6.04 8.97 -7.11
CA ILE A 88 5.61 10.26 -7.66
C ILE A 88 6.62 10.75 -8.69
N THR A 89 6.26 10.61 -9.96
CA THR A 89 6.99 11.17 -11.10
C THR A 89 6.41 12.49 -11.62
N SER A 90 5.28 12.95 -11.04
CA SER A 90 4.58 14.15 -11.48
C SER A 90 5.24 15.44 -10.95
N THR A 91 4.93 16.59 -11.55
CA THR A 91 5.38 17.90 -11.02
C THR A 91 4.74 18.26 -9.68
N VAL A 92 3.60 17.66 -9.36
CA VAL A 92 2.92 17.82 -8.07
C VAL A 92 3.55 16.83 -7.08
N GLN A 93 4.42 17.36 -6.23
CA GLN A 93 5.21 16.60 -5.27
C GLN A 93 4.46 16.44 -3.94
N LYS A 94 3.24 15.90 -3.98
CA LYS A 94 2.43 15.58 -2.78
C LYS A 94 1.41 14.48 -3.07
N PHE A 95 0.88 13.86 -2.01
CA PHE A 95 -0.22 12.89 -2.11
C PHE A 95 -1.18 13.00 -0.94
N TRP A 96 -2.45 12.69 -1.19
CA TRP A 96 -3.51 12.75 -0.18
C TRP A 96 -3.37 11.64 0.85
N ILE A 97 -3.72 11.96 2.09
CA ILE A 97 -3.86 11.00 3.19
C ILE A 97 -5.28 11.06 3.75
N ASN A 98 -5.67 10.07 4.54
CA ASN A 98 -7.03 9.97 5.10
C ASN A 98 -7.22 10.86 6.32
N CYS A 99 -6.89 12.14 6.19
CA CYS A 99 -7.13 13.14 7.21
C CYS A 99 -7.86 14.35 6.62
N ASP A 100 -8.90 14.80 7.31
CA ASP A 100 -9.76 15.90 6.88
C ASP A 100 -10.43 16.61 8.06
N ASP A 101 -10.93 17.83 7.84
CA ASP A 101 -11.78 18.56 8.79
C ASP A 101 -13.17 18.88 8.19
N LEU A 102 -13.59 18.08 7.19
CA LEU A 102 -14.81 18.31 6.40
C LEU A 102 -16.08 18.33 7.26
N LYS A 103 -16.08 17.59 8.37
CA LYS A 103 -17.22 17.48 9.28
C LYS A 103 -17.36 18.71 10.18
N THR A 104 -16.23 19.19 10.71
CA THR A 104 -16.18 20.36 11.59
C THR A 104 -14.90 21.11 11.32
N ASN A 105 -15.01 22.29 10.69
CA ASN A 105 -13.87 23.14 10.35
C ASN A 105 -12.99 23.41 11.57
N GLY A 106 -11.69 23.14 11.46
CA GLY A 106 -10.72 23.25 12.54
C GLY A 106 -10.63 22.05 13.48
N GLN A 107 -11.45 21.01 13.28
CA GLN A 107 -11.30 19.72 13.97
C GLN A 107 -10.90 18.65 12.96
N TRP A 108 -9.64 18.27 12.99
CA TRP A 108 -9.10 17.28 12.07
C TRP A 108 -9.36 15.86 12.59
N PHE A 109 -9.70 14.98 11.64
CA PHE A 109 -9.87 13.56 11.88
C PHE A 109 -9.02 12.79 10.90
N CYS A 110 -8.26 11.80 11.39
CA CYS A 110 -7.51 10.86 10.57
C CYS A 110 -8.15 9.48 10.73
N GLU A 111 -8.55 8.85 9.62
CA GLU A 111 -9.28 7.57 9.63
C GLU A 111 -10.57 7.57 10.48
N GLY A 112 -11.13 8.75 10.74
CA GLY A 112 -12.33 8.94 11.57
C GLY A 112 -12.05 9.15 13.06
N GLU A 113 -10.79 9.10 13.50
CA GLU A 113 -10.36 9.38 14.87
C GLU A 113 -9.87 10.83 15.00
N SER A 114 -10.13 11.48 16.15
CA SER A 114 -9.73 12.87 16.32
C SER A 114 -8.22 12.97 16.53
N VAL A 115 -7.59 13.94 15.87
CA VAL A 115 -6.15 14.18 16.06
C VAL A 115 -5.82 14.81 17.42
N ASP A 116 -6.83 15.25 18.16
CA ASP A 116 -6.70 15.77 19.52
C ASP A 116 -6.76 14.65 20.59
N ASP A 117 -7.05 13.41 20.18
CA ASP A 117 -7.10 12.27 21.10
C ASP A 117 -5.70 11.89 21.62
N PRO A 118 -5.57 11.42 22.88
CA PRO A 118 -4.27 11.03 23.43
C PRO A 118 -3.60 9.92 22.61
N GLY A 119 -2.40 10.21 22.09
CA GLY A 119 -1.62 9.26 21.29
C GLY A 119 -1.86 9.34 19.78
N ALA A 120 -2.71 10.25 19.31
CA ALA A 120 -2.82 10.56 17.89
C ALA A 120 -1.47 11.07 17.33
N PHE A 121 -1.16 10.68 16.09
CA PHE A 121 0.02 11.15 15.37
C PHE A 121 -0.34 12.34 14.48
N LEU A 122 0.51 13.36 14.51
CA LEU A 122 0.42 14.56 13.69
C LEU A 122 1.83 15.02 13.31
N ASN A 123 2.01 15.40 12.04
CA ASN A 123 3.28 15.91 11.54
C ASN A 123 3.10 17.11 10.61
N TRP A 124 2.26 18.06 11.01
CA TRP A 124 1.94 19.23 10.18
C TRP A 124 3.20 20.02 9.78
N ALA A 125 3.19 20.50 8.54
CA ALA A 125 4.18 21.44 8.06
C ALA A 125 4.14 22.76 8.85
N ALA A 126 5.20 23.56 8.75
CA ALA A 126 5.21 24.86 9.42
C ALA A 126 4.05 25.74 8.90
N ASN A 127 3.26 26.27 9.83
CA ASN A 127 2.03 27.04 9.60
C ASN A 127 0.82 26.23 9.12
N GLU A 128 0.89 24.89 9.11
CA GLU A 128 -0.26 24.04 8.88
C GLU A 128 -0.80 23.43 10.19
N PRO A 129 -2.10 23.12 10.26
CA PRO A 129 -3.13 23.53 9.30
C PRO A 129 -3.40 25.05 9.40
N ASN A 130 -3.46 25.72 8.25
CA ASN A 130 -3.65 27.17 8.19
C ASN A 130 -5.12 27.63 8.35
N HIS A 131 -6.04 26.68 8.57
CA HIS A 131 -7.48 26.88 8.75
C HIS A 131 -8.18 27.66 7.61
N LEU A 132 -7.63 27.60 6.40
CA LEU A 132 -8.29 28.16 5.22
C LEU A 132 -9.53 27.32 4.87
N PRO A 133 -10.72 27.94 4.71
CA PRO A 133 -11.95 27.19 4.43
C PRO A 133 -11.93 26.33 3.15
N SER A 134 -11.00 26.60 2.24
CA SER A 134 -10.80 25.82 1.00
C SER A 134 -9.86 24.63 1.16
N GLU A 135 -9.21 24.46 2.32
CA GLU A 135 -8.15 23.48 2.56
C GLU A 135 -8.54 22.54 3.70
N GLN A 136 -9.50 21.66 3.42
CA GLN A 136 -10.12 20.78 4.42
C GLN A 136 -9.58 19.35 4.40
N CYS A 137 -8.53 19.10 3.62
CA CYS A 137 -8.00 17.77 3.35
C CYS A 137 -6.47 17.77 3.42
N ALA A 138 -5.88 16.79 4.09
CA ALA A 138 -4.44 16.74 4.33
C ALA A 138 -3.71 15.95 3.25
N ALA A 139 -2.47 16.36 2.99
CA ALA A 139 -1.55 15.67 2.10
C ALA A 139 -0.16 15.64 2.74
N VAL A 140 0.61 14.61 2.41
CA VAL A 140 2.06 14.58 2.68
C VAL A 140 2.76 15.22 1.49
N VAL A 141 3.66 16.16 1.77
CA VAL A 141 4.48 16.84 0.78
C VAL A 141 5.82 16.10 0.62
N ILE A 142 6.19 15.84 -0.63
CA ILE A 142 7.50 15.31 -0.99
C ILE A 142 8.51 16.47 -1.03
N ASP A 143 8.88 16.95 0.16
CA ASP A 143 9.97 17.89 0.37
C ASP A 143 11.06 17.26 1.25
N GLN A 144 12.05 18.03 1.72
CA GLN A 144 13.11 17.49 2.59
C GLN A 144 12.64 17.09 3.99
N GLN A 145 11.43 17.47 4.40
CA GLN A 145 10.88 17.25 5.74
C GLN A 145 9.81 16.16 5.76
N GLY A 146 9.17 15.86 4.62
CA GLY A 146 8.22 14.75 4.49
C GLY A 146 7.00 14.89 5.40
N ARG A 147 6.49 16.11 5.51
CA ARG A 147 5.37 16.49 6.39
C ARG A 147 4.06 16.54 5.63
#